data_AF-A0A7J3WGR6-F1
#
_entry.id   AF-A0A7J3WGR6-F1
#
_cell.length_a   1.000
_cell.length_b   1.000
_cell.length_c   1.000
_cell.angle_alpha   90.00
_cell.angle_beta   90.00
_cell.angle_gamma   90.00
#
_symmetry.space_group_name_H-M   'P 1'
#
loop_
_entity.id
_entity.type
_entity.pdbx_description
1 polymer ?
#
loop_
_entity_poly.entity_id
_entity_poly.type
_entity_poly.pdbx_seq_one_letter_code
_entity_poly.pdbx_strand_id
1 'polypeptide(L)'
;MLTPLERGLLAGELGGQSRWRDSVLLVEDWAKGFFRLVLLEGLEDGAPNHSLVCYQGRFPVRAGALGGAIVRGGPDPRALSQLLFEVNRALADNGALVLSTPLENVGNILVKHGFAIVSEHRSPRDDEPSVTLSRKAWRKYLSESCPRCGSTLILPLIPPDANVRKIWTVYCSSCSYNWSVEEPITEWI
;
A
#
# COMPACT_ATOMS: atom_id res chain seq x y z
N MET A 1 -16.92 -9.25 3.79
CA MET A 1 -16.43 -10.45 4.50
C MET A 1 -15.19 -10.94 3.75
N LEU A 2 -14.14 -11.37 4.46
CA LEU A 2 -12.90 -11.81 3.82
C LEU A 2 -13.08 -13.21 3.22
N THR A 3 -12.45 -13.47 2.07
CA THR A 3 -12.40 -14.84 1.53
C THR A 3 -11.42 -15.69 2.33
N PRO A 4 -11.57 -17.04 2.35
CA PRO A 4 -10.62 -17.92 3.02
C PRO A 4 -9.18 -17.75 2.52
N LEU A 5 -9.00 -17.50 1.22
CA LEU A 5 -7.70 -17.26 0.61
C LEU A 5 -7.07 -15.95 1.10
N GLU A 6 -7.82 -14.84 1.05
CA GLU A 6 -7.34 -13.52 1.54
C GLU A 6 -6.92 -13.60 3.02
N ARG A 7 -7.73 -14.27 3.84
CA ARG A 7 -7.44 -14.48 5.26
C ARG A 7 -6.19 -15.32 5.47
N GLY A 8 -6.07 -16.45 4.77
CA GLY A 8 -4.93 -17.35 4.88
C GLY A 8 -3.61 -16.67 4.50
N LEU A 9 -3.62 -15.90 3.40
CA LEU A 9 -2.44 -15.17 2.92
C LEU A 9 -1.99 -14.10 3.93
N LEU A 10 -2.91 -13.29 4.46
CA LEU A 10 -2.53 -12.28 5.45
C LEU A 10 -2.13 -12.87 6.80
N ALA A 11 -2.81 -13.92 7.28
CA ALA A 11 -2.49 -14.54 8.55
C ALA A 11 -1.07 -15.13 8.56
N GLY A 12 -0.65 -15.77 7.46
CA GLY A 12 0.72 -16.28 7.30
C GLY A 12 1.79 -15.19 7.37
N GLU A 13 1.46 -13.99 6.92
CA GLU A 13 2.41 -12.86 6.84
C GLU A 13 2.45 -12.03 8.13
N LEU A 14 1.29 -11.79 8.75
CA LEU A 14 1.18 -11.03 10.00
C LEU A 14 1.65 -11.85 11.22
N GLY A 15 1.52 -13.18 11.18
CA GLY A 15 1.92 -14.08 12.27
C GLY A 15 3.40 -14.00 12.64
N GLY A 16 4.28 -13.63 11.69
CA GLY A 16 5.71 -13.42 11.93
C GLY A 16 6.09 -12.04 12.47
N GLN A 17 5.19 -11.06 12.44
CA GLN A 17 5.42 -9.65 12.81
C GLN A 17 4.57 -9.19 14.00
N SER A 18 4.02 -10.16 14.75
CA SER A 18 2.93 -10.10 15.74
C SER A 18 3.13 -9.23 16.99
N ARG A 19 3.93 -8.16 16.94
CA ARG A 19 4.06 -7.25 18.09
C ARG A 19 3.40 -5.89 17.96
N TRP A 20 2.96 -5.41 16.79
CA TRP A 20 2.60 -3.99 16.73
C TRP A 20 1.39 -3.52 15.92
N ARG A 21 0.80 -4.27 14.96
CA ARG A 21 -0.35 -3.75 14.18
C ARG A 21 -1.27 -4.84 13.62
N ASP A 22 -2.28 -5.24 14.39
CA ASP A 22 -3.30 -6.20 13.96
C ASP A 22 -4.40 -5.57 13.08
N SER A 23 -4.33 -4.25 12.88
CA SER A 23 -5.28 -3.52 12.07
C SER A 23 -5.05 -3.79 10.57
N VAL A 24 -6.10 -4.26 9.91
CA VAL A 24 -6.13 -4.55 8.48
C VAL A 24 -7.17 -3.66 7.80
N LEU A 25 -6.81 -3.05 6.68
CA LEU A 25 -7.75 -2.26 5.88
C LEU A 25 -8.25 -3.06 4.69
N LEU A 26 -9.55 -3.29 4.60
CA LEU A 26 -10.22 -3.77 3.40
C LEU A 26 -10.71 -2.58 2.56
N VAL A 27 -10.38 -2.58 1.28
CA VAL A 27 -10.75 -1.55 0.31
C VAL A 27 -11.50 -2.20 -0.85
N GLU A 28 -12.69 -1.72 -1.12
CA GLU A 28 -13.58 -2.25 -2.16
C GLU A 28 -14.15 -1.11 -3.01
N ASP A 29 -14.27 -1.33 -4.32
CA ASP A 29 -15.05 -0.45 -5.19
C ASP A 29 -16.53 -0.45 -4.76
N TRP A 30 -17.11 0.75 -4.61
CA TRP A 30 -18.51 0.89 -4.20
C TRP A 30 -19.38 1.51 -5.30
N ALA A 31 -18.98 2.69 -5.76
CA ALA A 31 -19.66 3.42 -6.83
C ALA A 31 -18.62 4.19 -7.64
N LYS A 32 -19.01 4.78 -8.77
CA LYS A 32 -18.10 5.51 -9.64
C LYS A 32 -17.37 6.62 -8.88
N GLY A 33 -16.08 6.43 -8.64
CA GLY A 33 -15.25 7.38 -7.89
C GLY A 33 -15.32 7.25 -6.36
N PHE A 34 -15.99 6.23 -5.82
CA PHE A 34 -16.12 5.99 -4.38
C PHE A 34 -15.63 4.60 -4.00
N PHE A 35 -14.89 4.55 -2.89
CA PHE A 35 -14.43 3.31 -2.29
C PHE A 35 -15.07 3.12 -0.93
N ARG A 36 -15.37 1.86 -0.60
CA ARG A 36 -15.67 1.44 0.75
C ARG A 36 -14.37 1.03 1.43
N LEU A 37 -14.11 1.66 2.57
CA LEU A 37 -13.02 1.32 3.48
C LEU A 37 -13.62 0.60 4.68
N VAL A 38 -13.07 -0.56 5.04
CA VAL A 38 -13.42 -1.28 6.25
C VAL A 38 -12.14 -1.54 7.03
N LEU A 39 -11.98 -0.87 8.17
CA LEU A 39 -10.92 -1.14 9.11
C LEU A 39 -11.32 -2.34 9.97
N LEU A 40 -10.49 -3.38 9.99
CA LEU A 40 -10.65 -4.60 10.75
C LEU A 40 -9.64 -4.60 11.89
N GLU A 41 -10.08 -4.77 13.13
CA GLU A 41 -9.22 -4.89 14.31
C GLU A 41 -8.87 -6.36 14.59
N GLY A 42 -8.41 -7.05 13.55
CA GLY A 42 -8.09 -8.48 13.57
C GLY A 42 -8.60 -9.24 12.35
N LEU A 43 -8.11 -10.46 12.16
CA LEU A 43 -8.50 -11.35 11.05
C LEU A 43 -9.56 -12.40 11.43
N GLU A 44 -9.89 -12.49 12.72
CA GLU A 44 -10.86 -13.45 13.26
C GLU A 44 -12.30 -13.04 12.90
N ASP A 45 -13.17 -14.05 12.71
CA ASP A 45 -14.58 -13.80 12.50
C ASP A 45 -15.21 -13.17 13.75
N GLY A 46 -15.89 -12.03 13.57
CA GLY A 46 -16.47 -11.27 14.67
C GLY A 46 -15.57 -10.17 15.24
N ALA A 47 -14.37 -9.97 14.69
CA ALA A 47 -13.51 -8.84 15.07
C ALA A 47 -14.25 -7.50 14.86
N PRO A 48 -14.01 -6.49 15.74
CA PRO A 48 -14.54 -5.15 15.55
C PRO A 48 -14.18 -4.62 14.17
N ASN A 49 -15.15 -3.96 13.54
CA ASN A 49 -14.92 -3.31 12.27
C ASN A 49 -15.55 -1.93 12.21
N HIS A 50 -14.87 -1.04 11.51
CA HIS A 50 -15.34 0.31 11.24
C HIS A 50 -15.40 0.51 9.73
N SER A 51 -16.56 0.91 9.22
CA SER A 51 -16.74 1.13 7.79
C SER A 51 -16.97 2.60 7.47
N LEU A 52 -16.35 3.06 6.39
CA LEU A 52 -16.47 4.41 5.85
C LEU A 52 -16.54 4.33 4.32
N VAL A 53 -17.34 5.19 3.71
CA VAL A 53 -17.29 5.42 2.26
C VAL A 53 -16.55 6.73 2.02
N CYS A 54 -15.53 6.70 1.16
CA CYS A 54 -14.75 7.87 0.80
C CYS A 54 -14.69 8.05 -0.72
N TYR A 55 -14.64 9.30 -1.16
CA TYR A 55 -14.35 9.65 -2.54
C TYR A 55 -12.88 9.35 -2.88
N GLN A 56 -12.60 9.07 -4.16
CA GLN A 56 -11.26 8.92 -4.72
C GLN A 56 -10.34 10.05 -4.27
N GLY A 57 -9.42 9.74 -3.36
CA GLY A 57 -8.62 10.73 -2.66
C GLY A 57 -7.85 10.14 -1.50
N ARG A 58 -7.44 10.99 -0.56
CA ARG A 58 -6.62 10.58 0.59
C ARG A 58 -7.44 9.76 1.58
N PHE A 59 -6.94 8.59 1.96
CA PHE A 59 -7.59 7.78 2.98
C PHE A 59 -7.47 8.45 4.36
N PRO A 60 -8.54 8.43 5.19
CA PRO A 60 -8.51 8.95 6.55
C PRO A 60 -7.79 7.99 7.52
N VAL A 61 -6.67 7.42 7.07
CA VAL A 61 -5.81 6.52 7.83
C VAL A 61 -4.45 7.17 7.97
N ARG A 62 -3.90 7.14 9.19
CA ARG A 62 -2.56 7.67 9.48
C ARG A 62 -1.52 6.85 8.72
N ALA A 63 -0.48 7.52 8.21
CA ALA A 63 0.61 6.85 7.53
C ALA A 63 1.27 5.79 8.44
N GLY A 64 1.56 4.62 7.88
CA GLY A 64 2.12 3.50 8.61
C GLY A 64 1.17 2.78 9.57
N ALA A 65 -0.06 3.24 9.81
CA ALA A 65 -0.88 2.72 10.90
C ALA A 65 -1.34 1.26 10.76
N LEU A 66 -1.23 0.66 9.57
CA LEU A 66 -1.76 -0.67 9.27
C LEU A 66 -0.67 -1.73 9.14
N GLY A 67 -0.92 -2.94 9.65
CA GLY A 67 -0.04 -4.09 9.40
C GLY A 67 -0.33 -4.75 8.05
N GLY A 68 -1.60 -4.72 7.62
CA GLY A 68 -2.04 -5.35 6.38
C GLY A 68 -3.13 -4.57 5.66
N ALA A 69 -3.30 -4.86 4.37
CA ALA A 69 -4.39 -4.34 3.56
C ALA A 69 -4.88 -5.39 2.56
N ILE A 70 -6.17 -5.33 2.26
CA ILE A 70 -6.83 -6.10 1.21
C ILE A 70 -7.44 -5.09 0.25
N VAL A 71 -7.08 -5.17 -1.02
CA VAL A 71 -7.62 -4.31 -2.07
C VAL A 71 -8.34 -5.20 -3.07
N ARG A 72 -9.65 -4.99 -3.23
CA ARG A 72 -10.44 -5.57 -4.31
C ARG A 72 -10.60 -4.51 -5.38
N GLY A 73 -9.65 -4.45 -6.30
CA GLY A 73 -9.55 -3.44 -7.33
C GLY A 73 -10.31 -3.81 -8.59
N GLY A 74 -11.13 -2.89 -9.10
CA GLY A 74 -11.80 -3.05 -10.38
C GLY A 74 -10.89 -2.96 -11.61
N PRO A 75 -11.48 -2.91 -12.82
CA PRO A 75 -10.74 -2.96 -14.09
C PRO A 75 -10.08 -1.63 -14.50
N ASP A 76 -10.19 -0.56 -13.71
CA ASP A 76 -9.56 0.73 -14.02
C ASP A 76 -8.14 0.82 -13.42
N PRO A 77 -7.07 0.79 -14.24
CA PRO A 77 -5.70 0.85 -13.76
C PRO A 77 -5.32 2.20 -13.13
N ARG A 78 -6.01 3.29 -13.49
CA ARG A 78 -5.76 4.62 -12.90
C ARG A 78 -6.31 4.68 -11.48
N ALA A 79 -7.56 4.22 -11.29
CA ALA A 79 -8.16 4.10 -9.97
C ALA A 79 -7.34 3.16 -9.07
N LEU A 80 -6.94 2.00 -9.60
CA LEU A 80 -6.07 1.06 -8.87
C LEU A 80 -4.73 1.69 -8.48
N SER A 81 -4.11 2.46 -9.37
CA SER A 81 -2.86 3.15 -9.05
C SER A 81 -3.00 4.14 -7.89
N GLN A 82 -4.09 4.90 -7.86
CA GLN A 82 -4.36 5.83 -6.75
C GLN A 82 -4.64 5.09 -5.44
N LEU A 83 -5.37 3.98 -5.51
CA LEU A 83 -5.63 3.10 -4.37
C LEU A 83 -4.33 2.54 -3.79
N LEU A 84 -3.49 1.94 -4.63
CA LEU A 84 -2.23 1.33 -4.21
C LEU A 84 -1.28 2.35 -3.57
N PHE A 85 -1.27 3.58 -4.09
CA PHE A 85 -0.53 4.67 -3.47
C PHE A 85 -0.99 4.97 -2.04
N GLU A 86 -2.30 5.14 -1.81
CA GLU A 86 -2.83 5.44 -0.48
C GLU A 86 -2.68 4.24 0.48
N VAL A 87 -2.83 3.03 -0.01
CA VAL A 87 -2.59 1.80 0.76
C VAL A 87 -1.12 1.69 1.15
N ASN A 88 -0.19 1.94 0.23
CA ASN A 88 1.25 1.93 0.52
C ASN A 88 1.61 2.94 1.61
N ARG A 89 1.01 4.15 1.57
CA ARG A 89 1.16 5.18 2.61
C ARG A 89 0.64 4.71 3.96
N ALA A 90 -0.52 4.03 3.99
CA ALA A 90 -1.17 3.60 5.21
C ALA A 90 -0.51 2.37 5.86
N LEU A 91 0.14 1.52 5.08
CA LEU A 91 0.86 0.34 5.55
C LEU A 91 2.16 0.71 6.28
N ALA A 92 2.42 0.01 7.40
CA ALA A 92 3.70 -0.01 8.07
C ALA A 92 4.79 -0.62 7.18
N ASP A 93 6.05 -0.39 7.52
CA ASP A 93 7.16 -1.01 6.80
C ASP A 93 7.09 -2.53 6.89
N ASN A 94 7.35 -3.20 5.76
CA ASN A 94 7.10 -4.63 5.57
C ASN A 94 5.63 -5.07 5.73
N GLY A 95 4.68 -4.14 5.74
CA GLY A 95 3.25 -4.45 5.78
C GLY A 95 2.79 -5.23 4.56
N ALA A 96 1.80 -6.09 4.74
CA ALA A 96 1.31 -6.99 3.72
C ALA A 96 0.15 -6.37 2.91
N LEU A 97 0.12 -6.65 1.62
CA LEU A 97 -0.96 -6.29 0.70
C LEU A 97 -1.48 -7.57 0.02
N VAL A 98 -2.77 -7.83 0.12
CA VAL A 98 -3.47 -8.76 -0.76
C VAL A 98 -4.27 -7.95 -1.77
N LEU A 99 -3.96 -8.11 -3.05
CA LEU A 99 -4.64 -7.46 -4.15
C LEU A 99 -5.43 -8.50 -4.94
N SER A 100 -6.75 -8.31 -5.04
CA SER A 100 -7.62 -9.05 -5.94
C SER A 100 -8.07 -8.12 -7.06
N THR A 101 -7.78 -8.45 -8.32
CA THR A 101 -8.14 -7.62 -9.47
C THR A 101 -8.28 -8.43 -10.75
N PRO A 102 -9.20 -8.06 -11.68
CA PRO A 102 -9.31 -8.69 -12.99
C PRO A 102 -8.25 -8.17 -13.98
N LEU A 103 -7.41 -7.20 -13.59
CA LEU A 103 -6.35 -6.70 -14.45
C LEU A 103 -5.26 -7.75 -14.68
N GLU A 104 -4.74 -7.81 -15.90
CA GLU A 104 -3.54 -8.58 -16.22
C GLU A 104 -2.27 -7.78 -15.93
N ASN A 105 -1.13 -8.48 -15.77
CA ASN A 105 0.21 -7.87 -15.63
C ASN A 105 0.34 -6.88 -14.44
N VAL A 106 -0.35 -7.19 -13.35
CA VAL A 106 -0.44 -6.36 -12.13
C VAL A 106 0.92 -6.16 -11.46
N GLY A 107 1.88 -7.05 -11.69
CA GLY A 107 3.21 -6.95 -11.13
C GLY A 107 3.93 -5.63 -11.42
N ASN A 108 3.82 -5.11 -12.65
CA ASN A 108 4.42 -3.81 -13.00
C ASN A 108 3.79 -2.65 -12.22
N ILE A 109 2.48 -2.72 -11.98
CA ILE A 109 1.74 -1.71 -11.21
C ILE A 109 2.17 -1.80 -9.73
N LEU A 110 2.22 -2.99 -9.17
CA LEU A 110 2.64 -3.23 -7.79
C LEU A 110 4.07 -2.73 -7.53
N VAL A 111 5.02 -3.11 -8.39
CA VAL A 111 6.42 -2.67 -8.29
C VAL A 111 6.52 -1.15 -8.38
N LYS A 112 5.81 -0.53 -9.32
CA LYS A 112 5.75 0.93 -9.46
C LYS A 112 5.28 1.63 -8.18
N HIS A 113 4.39 1.00 -7.43
CA HIS A 113 3.84 1.53 -6.17
C HIS A 113 4.56 1.00 -4.92
N GLY A 114 5.78 0.47 -5.06
CA GLY A 114 6.63 0.07 -3.94
C GLY A 114 6.21 -1.23 -3.26
N PHE A 115 5.59 -2.14 -4.01
CA PHE A 115 5.23 -3.48 -3.55
C PHE A 115 6.09 -4.54 -4.22
N ALA A 116 6.72 -5.40 -3.42
CA ALA A 116 7.37 -6.61 -3.88
C ALA A 116 6.36 -7.76 -3.87
N ILE A 117 6.26 -8.49 -4.98
CA ILE A 117 5.38 -9.64 -5.11
C ILE A 117 5.95 -10.80 -4.30
N VAL A 118 5.11 -11.39 -3.44
CA VAL A 118 5.47 -12.58 -2.65
C VAL A 118 4.92 -13.83 -3.32
N SER A 119 3.65 -13.81 -3.73
CA SER A 119 3.02 -14.93 -4.42
C SER A 119 1.83 -14.47 -5.27
N GLU A 120 1.60 -15.14 -6.40
CA GLU A 120 0.45 -14.91 -7.26
C GLU A 120 -0.44 -16.17 -7.31
N HIS A 121 -1.74 -15.98 -7.14
CA HIS A 121 -2.76 -17.02 -7.27
C HIS A 121 -3.69 -16.63 -8.41
N ARG A 122 -3.46 -17.22 -9.58
CA ARG A 122 -4.34 -17.03 -10.73
C ARG A 122 -5.58 -17.90 -10.55
N SER A 123 -6.76 -17.33 -10.83
CA SER A 123 -7.95 -18.16 -10.86
C SER A 123 -7.89 -19.10 -12.07
N PRO A 124 -8.33 -20.36 -11.94
CA PRO A 124 -8.51 -21.27 -13.08
C PRO A 124 -9.65 -20.86 -14.02
N ARG A 125 -10.43 -19.84 -13.66
CA ARG A 125 -11.53 -19.29 -14.45
C ARG A 125 -11.17 -17.89 -14.94
N ASP A 126 -11.29 -17.64 -16.24
CA ASP A 126 -10.93 -16.36 -16.87
C ASP A 126 -11.78 -15.18 -16.35
N ASP A 127 -12.95 -15.47 -15.78
CA ASP A 127 -13.91 -14.53 -15.21
C ASP A 127 -13.66 -14.18 -13.73
N GLU A 128 -12.70 -14.84 -13.07
CA GLU A 128 -12.39 -14.60 -11.66
C GLU A 128 -11.09 -13.79 -11.49
N PRO A 129 -11.07 -12.82 -10.53
CA PRO A 129 -9.91 -11.97 -10.34
C PRO A 129 -8.71 -12.77 -9.82
N SER A 130 -7.53 -12.46 -10.36
CA SER A 130 -6.27 -12.95 -9.80
C SER A 130 -6.04 -12.35 -8.41
N VAL A 131 -5.43 -13.13 -7.52
CA VAL A 131 -5.10 -12.72 -6.14
C VAL A 131 -3.60 -12.72 -5.95
N THR A 132 -3.02 -11.55 -5.69
CA THR A 132 -1.60 -11.36 -5.47
C THR A 132 -1.32 -10.97 -4.04
N LEU A 133 -0.43 -11.71 -3.38
CA LEU A 133 0.17 -11.30 -2.11
C LEU A 133 1.44 -10.52 -2.40
N SER A 134 1.57 -9.37 -1.78
CA SER A 134 2.74 -8.50 -1.87
C SER A 134 3.12 -7.95 -0.50
N ARG A 135 4.37 -7.49 -0.40
CA ARG A 135 4.86 -6.74 0.75
C ARG A 135 5.21 -5.34 0.35
N LYS A 136 4.94 -4.39 1.24
CA LYS A 136 5.49 -3.04 1.15
C LYS A 136 7.01 -3.15 1.22
N ALA A 137 7.66 -2.92 0.10
CA ALA A 137 9.11 -2.93 -0.03
C ALA A 137 9.58 -1.49 -0.23
N TRP A 138 9.69 -0.73 0.86
CA TRP A 138 10.20 0.63 0.76
C TRP A 138 11.73 0.62 0.90
N ARG A 139 12.45 0.93 -0.19
CA ARG A 139 13.48 2.01 -0.25
C ARG A 139 14.44 2.01 -1.42
N LYS A 140 14.79 0.87 -2.02
CA LYS A 140 15.85 0.89 -3.05
C LYS A 140 15.38 1.26 -4.47
N TYR A 141 14.07 1.23 -4.74
CA TYR A 141 13.53 1.37 -6.11
C TYR A 141 12.74 2.65 -6.38
N LEU A 142 12.37 3.43 -5.35
CA LEU A 142 11.82 4.78 -5.54
C LEU A 142 12.99 5.77 -5.66
N SER A 143 13.83 5.52 -6.65
CA SER A 143 14.83 6.44 -7.18
C SER A 143 14.15 7.77 -7.47
N GLU A 144 14.54 8.82 -6.74
CA GLU A 144 14.27 10.22 -7.05
C GLU A 144 12.85 10.56 -7.54
N SER A 145 11.79 9.82 -7.21
CA SER A 145 10.48 10.00 -7.87
C SER A 145 9.36 10.12 -6.85
N CYS A 146 8.46 11.06 -7.09
CA CYS A 146 7.30 11.27 -6.24
C CYS A 146 6.40 10.03 -6.29
N PRO A 147 6.08 9.40 -5.16
CA PRO A 147 5.23 8.21 -5.17
C PRO A 147 3.80 8.55 -5.62
N ARG A 148 3.36 9.82 -5.54
CA ARG A 148 2.00 10.24 -5.91
C ARG A 148 1.84 10.51 -7.41
N CYS A 149 2.78 11.22 -8.02
CA CYS A 149 2.66 11.69 -9.40
C CYS A 149 3.79 11.22 -10.32
N GLY A 150 4.77 10.49 -9.79
CA GLY A 150 5.92 9.99 -10.55
C GLY A 150 6.94 11.06 -10.95
N SER A 151 6.75 12.31 -10.56
CA SER A 151 7.67 13.40 -10.91
C SER A 151 9.01 13.23 -10.20
N THR A 152 10.10 13.47 -10.93
CA THR A 152 11.45 13.45 -10.36
C THR A 152 11.57 14.49 -9.23
N LEU A 153 12.13 14.07 -8.11
CA LEU A 153 12.33 14.82 -6.90
C LEU A 153 13.74 15.37 -6.93
N ILE A 154 13.83 16.68 -6.70
CA ILE A 154 15.08 17.32 -6.36
C ILE A 154 15.22 17.20 -4.85
N LEU A 155 15.93 16.18 -4.39
CA LEU A 155 16.17 15.97 -2.96
C LEU A 155 17.28 16.92 -2.51
N PRO A 156 17.06 17.74 -1.46
CA PRO A 156 18.13 18.59 -0.94
C PRO A 156 19.25 17.73 -0.36
N LEU A 157 20.49 18.08 -0.69
CA LEU A 157 21.70 17.41 -0.18
C LEU A 157 21.68 17.37 1.35
N ILE A 158 22.11 16.24 1.93
CA ILE A 158 22.30 16.09 3.37
C ILE A 158 23.34 17.16 3.80
N PRO A 159 23.03 18.03 4.77
CA PRO A 159 24.05 18.88 5.38
C PRO A 159 25.10 17.98 6.03
N PRO A 160 26.42 18.23 5.81
CA PRO A 160 27.49 17.35 6.27
C PRO A 160 27.50 17.07 7.79
N ASP A 161 26.79 17.88 8.59
CA ASP A 161 26.73 17.77 10.05
C ASP A 161 25.50 17.01 10.60
N ALA A 162 24.72 16.34 9.75
CA ALA A 162 23.48 15.67 10.15
C ALA A 162 23.71 14.31 10.85
N ASN A 163 24.36 14.31 12.03
CA ASN A 163 24.58 13.13 12.89
C ASN A 163 23.32 12.59 13.59
N VAL A 164 22.12 12.90 13.11
CA VAL A 164 20.88 12.53 13.77
C VAL A 164 20.05 11.69 12.82
N ARG A 165 19.67 10.48 13.24
CA ARG A 165 18.59 9.67 12.65
C ARG A 165 17.28 10.46 12.71
N LYS A 166 17.14 11.45 11.83
CA LYS A 166 15.96 12.29 11.70
C LYS A 166 15.11 11.67 10.62
N ILE A 167 13.88 11.39 10.96
CA ILE A 167 12.81 11.18 9.98
C ILE A 167 12.82 12.41 9.06
N TRP A 168 13.18 12.23 7.80
CA TRP A 168 13.22 13.30 6.80
C TRP A 168 11.83 13.48 6.21
N THR A 169 11.39 14.72 6.01
CA THR A 169 10.16 14.99 5.27
C THR A 169 10.53 15.39 3.85
N VAL A 170 10.13 14.57 2.88
CA VAL A 170 10.30 14.84 1.45
C VAL A 170 9.06 15.54 0.92
N TYR A 171 9.27 16.51 0.04
CA TYR A 171 8.21 17.29 -0.59
C TYR A 171 8.30 17.16 -2.11
N CYS A 172 7.18 16.86 -2.76
CA CYS A 172 7.07 16.90 -4.22
C CYS A 172 6.58 18.28 -4.67
N SER A 173 7.43 18.99 -5.41
CA SER A 173 7.09 20.29 -6.00
C SER A 173 5.96 20.22 -7.04
N SER A 174 5.79 19.09 -7.72
CA SER A 174 4.78 18.93 -8.78
C SER A 174 3.36 18.71 -8.28
N CYS A 175 3.17 17.99 -7.17
CA CYS A 175 1.84 17.67 -6.64
C CYS A 175 1.62 18.08 -5.17
N SER A 176 2.57 18.83 -4.61
CA SER A 176 2.59 19.29 -3.22
C SER A 176 2.49 18.17 -2.17
N TYR A 177 2.76 16.93 -2.56
CA TYR A 177 2.69 15.77 -1.66
C TYR A 177 3.91 15.74 -0.74
N ASN A 178 3.69 15.50 0.54
CA ASN A 178 4.73 15.32 1.53
C ASN A 178 4.69 13.91 2.15
N TRP A 179 5.85 13.33 2.41
CA TRP A 179 5.96 12.05 3.11
C TRP A 179 7.26 11.98 3.90
N SER A 180 7.28 11.08 4.88
CA SER A 180 8.40 10.94 5.80
C SER A 180 9.23 9.71 5.45
N VAL A 181 10.56 9.84 5.52
CA VAL A 181 11.53 8.78 5.21
C VAL A 181 12.54 8.68 6.36
N GLU A 182 12.67 7.51 6.99
CA GLU A 182 13.57 7.27 8.16
C GLU A 182 15.10 7.33 7.90
N GLU A 183 15.61 6.71 6.84
CA GLU A 183 16.95 6.85 6.28
C GLU A 183 17.02 7.91 5.15
N PRO A 184 18.13 8.66 5.08
CA PRO A 184 18.40 9.53 3.95
C PRO A 184 18.46 8.72 2.64
N ILE A 185 17.97 9.29 1.54
CA ILE A 185 18.16 8.74 0.20
C ILE A 185 19.62 9.03 -0.17
N THR A 186 20.49 8.08 0.15
CA THR A 186 21.91 8.15 -0.18
C THR A 186 22.12 7.48 -1.52
N GLU A 187 22.33 8.28 -2.57
CA GLU A 187 23.27 8.06 -3.69
C GLU A 187 22.76 8.77 -4.96
N TRP A 188 23.61 9.65 -5.49
CA TRP A 188 23.59 10.10 -6.88
C TRP A 188 24.16 8.97 -7.74
N ILE A 189 23.50 8.58 -8.83
CA ILE A 189 24.14 7.91 -9.97
C ILE A 189 24.40 8.97 -11.03
#